data_AF-A0A920RTQ1-F1
#
_entry.id   AF-A0A920RTQ1-F1
#
_cell.length_a   1.000
_cell.length_b   1.000
_cell.length_c   1.000
_cell.angle_alpha   90.00
_cell.angle_beta   90.00
_cell.angle_gamma   90.00
#
_symmetry.space_group_name_H-M   'P 1'
#
loop_
_entity.id
_entity.type
_entity.pdbx_description
1 polymer ?
#
loop_
_entity_poly.entity_id
_entity_poly.type
_entity_poly.pdbx_seq_one_letter_code
_entity_poly.pdbx_strand_id
1 'polypeptide(L)'
;MDPHIKICEELFSACKTEFKNLEYFYFHNFLYESIWKDNRRRQNERIMTEDVLHKYSADYKIIFVGDATMAPYEITNPGGSIEHWNEEAGALWMKRMVKFTTK
;
A
#
# COMPACT_ATOMS: atom_id res chain seq x y z
N MET A 1 4.63 -6.00 -12.25
CA MET A 1 5.18 -6.42 -10.94
C MET A 1 5.17 -7.94 -10.70
N ASP A 2 4.21 -8.71 -11.22
CA ASP A 2 4.02 -10.15 -10.91
C ASP A 2 5.28 -11.05 -10.86
N PRO A 3 6.26 -10.95 -11.78
CA PRO A 3 7.47 -11.77 -11.71
C PRO A 3 8.36 -11.50 -10.49
N HIS A 4 8.23 -10.33 -9.86
CA HIS A 4 9.08 -9.89 -8.75
C HIS A 4 8.47 -10.14 -7.37
N ILE A 5 7.19 -10.54 -7.31
CA ILE A 5 6.48 -10.72 -6.04
C ILE A 5 7.22 -11.68 -5.11
N LYS A 6 7.60 -12.86 -5.62
CA LYS A 6 8.29 -13.88 -4.81
C LYS A 6 9.63 -13.38 -4.27
N ILE A 7 10.40 -12.65 -5.09
CA ILE A 7 11.70 -12.10 -4.69
C ILE A 7 11.52 -11.01 -3.62
N CYS A 8 10.52 -10.14 -3.77
CA CYS A 8 10.19 -9.14 -2.75
C CYS A 8 9.75 -9.81 -1.44
N GLU A 9 8.88 -10.82 -1.50
CA GLU A 9 8.45 -11.58 -0.33
C GLU A 9 9.62 -12.26 0.38
N GLU A 10 10.52 -12.91 -0.35
CA GLU A 10 11.72 -13.53 0.20
C GLU A 10 12.65 -12.50 0.84
N LEU A 11 12.87 -11.35 0.20
CA LEU A 11 13.68 -10.26 0.73
C LEU A 11 13.09 -9.72 2.04
N PHE A 12 11.80 -9.40 2.09
CA PHE A 12 11.17 -8.86 3.29
C PHE A 12 11.05 -9.91 4.40
N SER A 13 10.85 -11.18 4.05
CA SER A 13 10.87 -12.29 5.00
C SER A 13 12.27 -12.45 5.62
N ALA A 14 13.34 -12.37 4.81
CA ALA A 14 14.72 -12.43 5.29
C ALA A 14 15.09 -11.23 6.16
N CYS A 15 14.66 -10.02 5.79
CA CYS A 15 14.89 -8.82 6.59
C CYS A 15 14.10 -8.79 7.91
N LYS A 16 13.10 -9.65 8.10
CA LYS A 16 12.25 -9.66 9.29
C LYS A 16 13.03 -9.86 10.58
N THR A 17 14.19 -10.53 10.56
CA THR A 17 15.04 -10.72 11.73
C THR A 17 15.82 -9.47 12.13
N GLU A 18 16.05 -8.55 11.18
CA GLU A 18 16.79 -7.31 11.40
C GLU A 18 15.90 -6.19 11.96
N PHE A 19 14.58 -6.29 11.75
CA PHE A 19 13.62 -5.31 12.23
C PHE A 19 12.79 -5.87 13.39
N LYS A 20 12.76 -5.14 14.52
CA LYS A 20 11.92 -5.52 15.68
C LYS A 20 10.44 -5.69 15.31
N ASN A 21 9.93 -4.85 14.41
CA ASN A 21 8.58 -4.95 13.85
C ASN A 21 8.66 -4.67 12.34
N LEU A 22 8.23 -5.63 11.53
CA LEU A 22 8.10 -5.47 10.08
C LEU A 22 6.73 -6.01 9.65
N GLU A 23 5.89 -5.12 9.13
CA GLU A 23 4.54 -5.42 8.66
C GLU A 23 4.45 -5.03 7.18
N TYR A 24 4.06 -5.98 6.34
CA TYR A 24 3.85 -5.75 4.91
C TYR A 24 2.37 -5.85 4.56
N PHE A 25 2.01 -5.14 3.48
CA PHE A 25 0.67 -5.05 2.93
C PHE A 25 0.77 -4.96 1.41
N TYR A 26 -0.29 -5.39 0.73
CA TYR A 26 -0.40 -5.38 -0.73
C TYR A 26 -1.46 -4.37 -1.16
N PHE A 27 -1.26 -3.78 -2.34
CA PHE A 27 -2.21 -2.90 -3.02
C PHE A 27 -2.19 -3.21 -4.53
N HIS A 28 -3.22 -2.78 -5.27
CA HIS A 28 -3.30 -2.99 -6.72
C HIS A 28 -3.00 -1.68 -7.44
N ASN A 29 -1.86 -1.62 -8.14
CA ASN A 29 -1.32 -0.49 -8.90
C ASN A 29 -1.05 0.80 -8.11
N PHE A 30 -2.05 1.31 -7.39
CA PHE A 30 -1.94 2.49 -6.55
C PHE A 30 -2.61 2.28 -5.18
N LEU A 31 -2.26 3.14 -4.23
CA LEU A 31 -2.83 3.12 -2.90
C LEU A 31 -4.15 3.89 -2.87
N TYR A 32 -5.19 3.24 -2.34
CA TYR A 32 -6.53 3.80 -2.17
C TYR A 32 -7.07 3.54 -0.75
N GLU A 33 -8.38 3.36 -0.60
CA GLU A 33 -9.07 3.19 0.68
C GLU A 33 -8.84 1.85 1.37
N SER A 34 -8.41 0.83 0.62
CA SER A 34 -8.16 -0.50 1.18
C SER A 34 -6.87 -1.14 0.69
N ILE A 35 -6.27 -1.94 1.56
CA ILE A 35 -5.09 -2.77 1.33
C ILE A 35 -5.35 -4.21 1.77
N TRP A 36 -4.44 -5.13 1.45
CA TRP A 36 -4.55 -6.56 1.78
C TRP A 36 -3.34 -7.07 2.55
N LYS A 37 -3.54 -8.14 3.34
CA LYS A 37 -2.45 -8.90 3.98
C LYS A 37 -1.95 -10.07 3.16
N ASP A 38 -2.75 -10.57 2.21
CA ASP A 38 -2.41 -11.66 1.32
C ASP A 38 -2.40 -11.15 -0.14
N ASN A 39 -1.40 -11.54 -0.92
CA ASN A 39 -1.26 -11.23 -2.33
C ASN A 39 -2.44 -11.76 -3.19
N ARG A 40 -3.18 -12.78 -2.70
CA ARG A 40 -4.42 -13.25 -3.31
C ARG A 40 -5.50 -12.17 -3.39
N ARG A 41 -5.35 -11.06 -2.65
CA ARG A 41 -6.20 -9.86 -2.70
C ARG A 41 -7.69 -10.17 -2.70
N ARG A 42 -8.10 -11.11 -1.84
CA ARG A 42 -9.49 -11.55 -1.74
C ARG A 42 -10.36 -10.39 -1.27
N GLN A 43 -11.54 -10.22 -1.87
CA GLN A 43 -12.44 -9.11 -1.54
C GLN A 43 -12.86 -9.09 -0.06
N ASN A 44 -12.96 -10.26 0.57
CA ASN A 44 -13.38 -10.38 1.97
C ASN A 44 -12.26 -10.07 3.00
N GLU A 45 -11.03 -9.83 2.56
CA GLU A 45 -9.86 -9.61 3.44
C GLU A 45 -9.26 -8.19 3.26
N ARG A 46 -10.11 -7.23 2.88
CA ARG A 46 -9.73 -5.82 2.75
C ARG A 46 -9.58 -5.18 4.13
N ILE A 47 -8.47 -4.47 4.33
CA ILE A 47 -8.19 -3.66 5.51
C ILE A 47 -8.24 -2.20 5.09
N MET A 48 -8.92 -1.35 5.84
CA MET A 48 -8.99 0.07 5.53
C MET A 48 -7.61 0.72 5.74
N THR A 49 -7.16 1.46 4.73
CA THR A 49 -5.88 2.18 4.76
C THR A 49 -5.85 3.19 5.91
N GLU A 50 -7.00 3.77 6.25
CA GLU A 50 -7.14 4.69 7.38
C GLU A 50 -6.96 4.00 8.74
N ASP A 51 -7.47 2.78 8.92
CA ASP A 51 -7.26 2.00 10.15
C ASP A 51 -5.77 1.69 10.36
N VAL A 52 -5.05 1.42 9.28
CA VAL A 52 -3.61 1.19 9.29
C VAL A 52 -2.88 2.47 9.72
N LEU A 53 -3.24 3.63 9.15
CA LEU A 53 -2.68 4.92 9.55
C LEU A 53 -2.95 5.26 11.02
N HIS A 54 -4.10 4.87 11.57
CA HIS A 54 -4.42 5.08 12.98
C HIS A 54 -3.76 4.06 13.92
N LYS A 55 -3.47 2.86 13.44
CA LYS A 55 -2.87 1.78 14.23
C LYS A 55 -1.38 2.02 14.52
N TYR A 56 -0.64 2.59 13.58
CA TYR A 56 0.80 2.79 13.72
C TYR A 56 1.13 4.22 14.19
N SER A 57 2.22 4.38 14.95
CA SER A 57 2.73 5.71 15.35
C SER A 57 3.65 6.31 14.28
N ALA A 58 3.93 7.61 14.36
CA ALA A 58 4.85 8.31 13.45
C ALA A 58 6.31 7.79 13.51
N ASP A 59 6.64 6.95 14.50
CA ASP A 59 7.94 6.29 14.60
C ASP A 59 8.15 5.23 13.51
N TYR A 60 7.06 4.72 12.92
CA TYR A 60 7.12 3.77 11.82
C TYR A 60 7.55 4.47 10.53
N LYS A 61 8.37 3.76 9.74
CA LYS A 61 8.74 4.18 8.39
C LYS A 61 7.94 3.38 7.37
N ILE A 62 7.53 4.06 6.30
CA ILE A 62 6.74 3.49 5.22
C ILE A 62 7.64 3.34 3.99
N ILE A 63 7.62 2.15 3.39
CA ILE A 63 8.34 1.86 2.15
C ILE A 63 7.31 1.37 1.13
N PHE A 64 7.21 2.05 0.00
CA PHE A 64 6.39 1.62 -1.14
C PHE A 64 7.26 0.88 -2.15
N VAL A 65 6.80 -0.29 -2.59
CA VAL A 65 7.48 -1.11 -3.58
C VAL A 65 6.52 -1.37 -4.73
N GLY A 66 6.93 -1.00 -5.94
CA GLY A 66 6.16 -1.18 -7.17
C GLY A 66 7.04 -0.88 -8.38
N ASP A 67 6.54 -1.17 -9.59
CA ASP A 67 7.22 -0.89 -10.86
C ASP A 67 7.03 0.55 -11.35
N ALA A 68 6.42 1.41 -10.51
CA ALA A 68 6.16 2.83 -10.75
C ALA A 68 5.42 3.12 -12.06
N THR A 69 4.77 2.12 -12.67
CA THR A 69 4.09 2.24 -13.95
C THR A 69 2.60 2.33 -13.71
N MET A 70 2.06 3.55 -13.80
CA MET A 70 0.65 3.84 -13.57
C MET A 70 0.14 4.80 -14.64
N ALA A 71 -1.14 4.68 -14.98
CA ALA A 71 -1.79 5.66 -15.80
C ALA A 71 -2.08 6.94 -14.99
N PRO A 72 -2.02 8.14 -15.58
CA PRO A 72 -2.24 9.40 -14.86
C PRO A 72 -3.56 9.45 -14.08
N TYR A 73 -4.63 8.87 -14.63
CA TYR A 73 -5.96 8.86 -14.01
C TYR A 73 -6.03 8.04 -12.71
N GLU A 74 -5.21 6.99 -12.56
CA GLU A 74 -5.10 6.20 -11.32
C GLU A 74 -4.61 7.09 -10.15
N ILE A 75 -3.85 8.13 -10.48
CA ILE A 75 -3.26 9.06 -9.52
C ILE A 75 -4.20 10.25 -9.26
N THR A 76 -4.73 10.86 -10.32
CA THR A 76 -5.37 12.18 -10.22
C THR A 76 -6.88 12.16 -10.07
N ASN A 77 -7.57 11.07 -10.38
CA ASN A 77 -9.02 11.07 -10.54
C ASN A 77 -9.74 10.14 -9.53
N PRO A 78 -10.90 10.56 -9.00
CA PRO A 78 -11.91 9.61 -8.49
C PRO A 78 -12.31 8.61 -9.58
N GLY A 79 -12.55 7.36 -9.19
CA GLY A 79 -12.85 6.27 -10.12
C GLY A 79 -11.67 5.82 -10.99
N GLY A 80 -10.45 6.26 -10.69
CA GLY A 80 -9.23 5.87 -11.39
C GLY A 80 -8.75 4.44 -11.08
N SER A 81 -9.23 3.81 -10.01
CA SER A 81 -8.90 2.43 -9.66
C SER A 81 -9.44 1.43 -10.67
N ILE A 82 -8.63 0.43 -11.00
CA ILE A 82 -8.98 -0.63 -11.96
C ILE A 82 -9.88 -1.69 -11.32
N GLU A 83 -9.76 -1.93 -10.01
CA GLU A 83 -10.49 -3.02 -9.34
C GLU A 83 -11.87 -2.60 -8.81
N HIS A 84 -12.07 -1.31 -8.54
CA HIS A 84 -13.31 -0.80 -7.93
C HIS A 84 -13.42 0.71 -8.12
N TRP A 85 -14.59 1.26 -7.80
CA TRP A 85 -14.78 2.71 -7.77
C TRP A 85 -14.19 3.31 -6.49
N ASN A 86 -13.10 4.06 -6.61
CA ASN A 86 -12.53 4.85 -5.51
C ASN A 86 -13.16 6.26 -5.47
N GLU A 87 -13.71 6.66 -4.32
CA GLU A 87 -14.31 7.99 -4.16
C GLU A 87 -13.27 9.13 -4.21
N GLU A 88 -12.04 8.84 -3.78
CA GLU A 88 -10.97 9.82 -3.68
C GLU A 88 -9.81 9.46 -4.61
N ALA A 89 -9.20 10.47 -5.23
CA ALA A 89 -8.03 10.31 -6.08
C ALA A 89 -6.85 9.68 -5.31
N GLY A 90 -6.10 8.79 -5.96
CA GLY A 90 -4.96 8.12 -5.37
C GLY A 90 -3.95 9.09 -4.75
N ALA A 91 -3.65 10.21 -5.42
CA ALA A 91 -2.70 11.22 -4.93
C ALA A 91 -3.04 11.74 -3.52
N LEU A 92 -4.32 11.72 -3.13
CA LEU A 92 -4.76 12.14 -1.81
C LEU A 92 -4.27 11.15 -0.73
N TRP A 93 -4.33 9.84 -1.01
CA TRP A 93 -3.81 8.80 -0.13
C TRP A 93 -2.30 8.90 0.06
N MET A 94 -1.55 9.16 -1.01
CA MET A 94 -0.10 9.40 -0.90
C MET A 94 0.21 10.64 -0.05
N LYS A 95 -0.54 11.74 -0.21
CA LYS A 95 -0.38 12.92 0.64
C LYS A 95 -0.64 12.61 2.11
N ARG A 96 -1.63 11.78 2.44
CA ARG A 96 -1.90 11.33 3.82
C ARG A 96 -0.72 10.53 4.38
N MET A 97 -0.17 9.61 3.58
CA MET A 97 0.99 8.78 3.97
C MET A 97 2.25 9.61 4.23
N VAL A 98 2.53 10.60 3.38
CA VAL A 98 3.66 11.53 3.60
C VAL A 98 3.44 12.37 4.86
N LYS A 99 2.22 12.91 5.06
CA LYS A 99 1.90 13.69 6.26
C LYS A 99 2.07 12.88 7.55
N PHE A 100 1.82 11.57 7.50
CA PHE A 100 2.00 10.67 8.63
C PHE A 100 3.47 10.53 9.03
N THR A 101 4.40 10.43 8.07
CA THR A 101 5.83 10.18 8.33
C THR A 101 6.66 11.44 8.60
N THR A 102 6.12 12.63 8.33
CA THR A 102 6.85 13.93 8.42
C THR A 102 6.49 14.76 9.65
N LYS A 103 5.95 14.14 10.71
CA LYS A 103 5.82 14.79 12.03
C LYS A 103 7.14 14.78 12.77
#